data_AF-A0A7S4GI61-F1
#
_entry.id   AF-A0A7S4GI61-F1
#
_cell.length_a   1.000
_cell.length_b   1.000
_cell.length_c   1.000
_cell.angle_alpha   90.00
_cell.angle_beta   90.00
_cell.angle_gamma   90.00
#
_symmetry.space_group_name_H-M   'P 1'
#
loop_
_entity.id
_entity.type
_entity.pdbx_description
1 polymer ?
#
loop_
_entity_poly.entity_id
_entity_poly.type
_entity_poly.pdbx_seq_one_letter_code
_entity_poly.pdbx_strand_id
1 'polypeptide(L)'
;MLNEEPEANSVAPPSTALQLHERPAVAKPKVEPPRPPSGKKKKTKPIDEEVAEHKPSRAEVSVDFILSSDRDEKLVKPYHECGNPKMYTPENLKKRAALKENNAVLDSISRFCRLFPVDEDGTIPKVVYLKTHAALCKILRPDVEDEEMRALGDEDWDKDTNGTGVLRPEQLVDILFNFVDIWAQTTDATEYMMLLDSLHGKIADPVS
;
A
#
# COMPACT_ATOMS: atom_id res chain seq x y z
N MET A 1 71.21 2.58 3.43
CA MET A 1 70.26 2.81 4.53
C MET A 1 69.17 1.77 4.40
N LEU A 2 68.98 1.02 5.48
CA LEU A 2 68.04 -0.09 5.65
C LEU A 2 66.59 0.42 5.74
N ASN A 3 65.66 -0.43 5.28
CA ASN A 3 64.30 -0.74 5.79
C ASN A 3 63.57 -1.44 4.63
N GLU A 4 63.49 -2.77 4.54
CA GLU A 4 62.61 -3.74 5.26
C GLU A 4 61.09 -3.44 5.15
N GLU A 5 60.38 -4.46 4.64
CA GLU A 5 58.94 -4.65 4.30
C GLU A 5 58.01 -4.62 5.56
N PRO A 6 56.66 -4.94 5.55
CA PRO A 6 55.78 -5.52 4.52
C PRO A 6 54.29 -5.05 4.47
N GLU A 7 53.54 -5.72 3.57
CA GLU A 7 52.09 -5.85 3.29
C GLU A 7 51.03 -5.31 4.28
N ALA A 8 49.92 -4.81 3.71
CA ALA A 8 48.55 -5.09 4.22
C ALA A 8 47.49 -4.90 3.12
N ASN A 9 47.18 -6.00 2.43
CA ASN A 9 46.01 -6.16 1.59
C ASN A 9 44.79 -6.37 2.53
N SER A 10 43.86 -5.41 2.59
CA SER A 10 42.64 -5.54 3.42
C SER A 10 41.45 -5.95 2.56
N VAL A 11 41.22 -7.26 2.56
CA VAL A 11 40.02 -7.92 2.04
C VAL A 11 38.89 -7.67 3.05
N ALA A 12 37.83 -6.98 2.62
CA ALA A 12 36.59 -6.91 3.37
C ALA A 12 35.88 -8.29 3.34
N PRO A 13 35.24 -8.72 4.44
CA PRO A 13 34.60 -10.04 4.51
C PRO A 13 33.33 -10.10 3.62
N PRO A 14 33.05 -11.25 2.97
CA PRO A 14 31.81 -11.44 2.25
C PRO A 14 30.64 -11.53 3.24
N SER A 15 29.73 -10.54 3.17
CA SER A 15 28.46 -10.59 3.89
C SER A 15 27.63 -11.74 3.35
N THR A 16 27.33 -12.69 4.23
CA THR A 16 26.71 -13.96 3.93
C THR A 16 25.29 -13.77 3.40
N ALA A 17 25.10 -14.24 2.17
CA ALA A 17 23.85 -14.39 1.45
C ALA A 17 22.72 -15.00 2.30
N LEU A 18 21.59 -14.31 2.39
CA LEU A 18 20.29 -14.99 2.44
C LEU A 18 19.94 -15.36 1.00
N GLN A 19 20.10 -16.64 0.69
CA GLN A 19 19.79 -17.28 -0.59
C GLN A 19 18.37 -16.98 -1.05
N LEU A 20 18.25 -16.02 -1.96
CA LEU A 20 17.21 -16.01 -2.97
C LEU A 20 17.65 -16.97 -4.09
N HIS A 21 17.18 -18.21 -4.00
CA HIS A 21 16.93 -19.11 -5.13
C HIS A 21 16.68 -18.35 -6.45
N GLU A 22 17.72 -18.31 -7.29
CA GLU A 22 17.63 -17.89 -8.68
C GLU A 22 16.84 -18.91 -9.50
N ARG A 23 15.98 -18.41 -10.39
CA ARG A 23 15.46 -19.19 -11.52
C ARG A 23 15.46 -18.34 -12.81
N PRO A 24 15.64 -18.99 -13.98
CA PRO A 24 16.27 -18.40 -15.17
C PRO A 24 15.31 -17.60 -16.07
N ALA A 25 15.91 -16.95 -17.06
CA ALA A 25 15.39 -15.93 -17.96
C ALA A 25 14.17 -16.32 -18.86
N VAL A 26 13.25 -15.33 -18.96
CA VAL A 26 12.34 -14.93 -20.06
C VAL A 26 11.18 -15.85 -20.51
N ALA A 27 9.95 -15.46 -20.14
CA ALA A 27 8.74 -15.44 -20.99
C ALA A 27 7.65 -14.49 -20.40
N LYS A 28 6.82 -13.91 -21.28
CA LYS A 28 5.79 -12.82 -21.14
C LYS A 28 4.74 -12.96 -19.98
N PRO A 29 4.01 -11.88 -19.61
CA PRO A 29 3.65 -11.54 -18.23
C PRO A 29 2.43 -12.31 -17.70
N LYS A 30 2.49 -12.68 -16.42
CA LYS A 30 1.39 -13.26 -15.68
C LYS A 30 1.09 -12.32 -14.52
N VAL A 31 -0.05 -11.62 -14.57
CA VAL A 31 -0.56 -10.80 -13.47
C VAL A 31 -0.78 -11.73 -12.27
N GLU A 32 0.09 -11.62 -11.27
CA GLU A 32 -0.02 -12.40 -10.03
C GLU A 32 -0.99 -11.66 -9.10
N PRO A 33 -2.07 -12.29 -8.62
CA PRO A 33 -2.98 -11.65 -7.68
C PRO A 33 -2.27 -11.38 -6.34
N PRO A 34 -2.67 -10.32 -5.59
CA PRO A 34 -2.04 -9.98 -4.32
C PRO A 34 -2.14 -11.15 -3.33
N ARG A 35 -1.01 -11.49 -2.70
CA ARG A 35 -0.89 -12.63 -1.78
C ARG A 35 -1.70 -12.40 -0.49
N PRO A 36 -2.46 -13.39 -0.02
CA PRO A 36 -3.06 -13.36 1.31
C PRO A 36 -1.99 -13.57 2.41
N PRO A 37 -2.17 -13.02 3.62
CA PRO A 37 -1.26 -13.23 4.74
C PRO A 37 -1.30 -14.68 5.24
N SER A 38 -0.11 -15.25 5.48
CA SER A 38 0.10 -16.62 5.96
C SER A 38 -0.38 -16.78 7.42
N GLY A 39 -1.55 -17.39 7.60
CA GLY A 39 -2.07 -17.75 8.93
C GLY A 39 -1.47 -19.05 9.48
N LYS A 40 -0.63 -18.97 10.52
CA LYS A 40 -0.24 -20.13 11.33
C LYS A 40 -1.39 -20.50 12.27
N LYS A 41 -1.91 -21.74 12.15
CA LYS A 41 -2.94 -22.31 13.05
C LYS A 41 -2.37 -22.58 14.44
N LYS A 42 -3.04 -22.12 15.50
CA LYS A 42 -2.93 -22.75 16.85
C LYS A 42 -4.30 -22.92 17.50
N LYS A 43 -4.41 -24.04 18.21
CA LYS A 43 -5.61 -24.69 18.78
C LYS A 43 -6.21 -23.94 19.97
N THR A 44 -7.53 -24.06 20.07
CA THR A 44 -8.47 -23.61 21.12
C THR A 44 -8.27 -24.24 22.50
N LYS A 45 -8.66 -23.51 23.56
CA LYS A 45 -9.43 -23.97 24.74
C LYS A 45 -10.26 -22.81 25.37
N PRO A 46 -11.32 -23.08 26.15
CA PRO A 46 -12.52 -22.22 26.28
C PRO A 46 -12.66 -21.48 27.64
N ILE A 47 -13.77 -20.72 27.75
CA ILE A 47 -14.44 -20.03 28.90
C ILE A 47 -13.81 -18.68 29.32
N ASP A 48 -14.52 -17.57 29.56
CA ASP A 48 -15.89 -17.32 30.02
C ASP A 48 -16.58 -16.11 29.35
N GLU A 49 -17.89 -16.06 29.56
CA GLU A 49 -18.90 -15.09 29.16
C GLU A 49 -18.63 -13.68 29.72
N GLU A 50 -18.20 -12.74 28.87
CA GLU A 50 -18.14 -11.31 29.22
C GLU A 50 -18.76 -10.49 28.10
N VAL A 51 -19.81 -9.75 28.48
CA VAL A 51 -20.57 -8.70 27.78
C VAL A 51 -20.24 -8.55 26.29
N ALA A 52 -21.15 -9.02 25.43
CA ALA A 52 -21.09 -8.83 23.99
C ALA A 52 -21.21 -7.34 23.63
N GLU A 53 -20.09 -6.63 23.72
CA GLU A 53 -19.85 -5.38 23.02
C GLU A 53 -20.11 -5.65 21.54
N HIS A 54 -21.04 -4.91 20.96
CA HIS A 54 -21.47 -5.06 19.57
C HIS A 54 -20.30 -4.66 18.66
N LYS A 55 -19.34 -5.58 18.46
CA LYS A 55 -18.24 -5.40 17.52
C LYS A 55 -18.87 -5.24 16.14
N PRO A 56 -18.72 -4.10 15.47
CA PRO A 56 -19.31 -3.91 14.16
C PRO A 56 -18.81 -5.05 13.27
N SER A 57 -19.75 -5.78 12.68
CA SER A 57 -19.38 -6.78 11.68
C SER A 57 -18.71 -6.03 10.53
N ARG A 58 -17.55 -6.52 10.06
CA ARG A 58 -16.70 -5.87 9.03
C ARG A 58 -17.44 -5.47 7.73
N ALA A 59 -18.67 -5.95 7.51
CA ALA A 59 -19.50 -5.63 6.36
C ALA A 59 -20.13 -4.22 6.39
N GLU A 60 -20.08 -3.50 7.52
CA GLU A 60 -20.71 -2.18 7.70
C GLU A 60 -19.70 -1.06 8.00
N VAL A 61 -18.47 -1.21 7.49
CA VAL A 61 -17.42 -0.21 7.69
C VAL A 61 -17.57 0.91 6.66
N SER A 62 -17.88 2.12 7.13
CA SER A 62 -17.97 3.32 6.28
C SER A 62 -16.58 3.90 5.97
N VAL A 63 -16.49 4.75 4.95
CA VAL A 63 -15.27 5.53 4.66
C VAL A 63 -14.86 6.39 5.86
N ASP A 64 -15.82 6.93 6.61
CA ASP A 64 -15.55 7.69 7.84
C ASP A 64 -14.81 6.85 8.88
N PHE A 65 -15.17 5.57 9.03
CA PHE A 65 -14.44 4.66 9.91
C PHE A 65 -13.03 4.38 9.39
N ILE A 66 -12.86 4.19 8.07
CA ILE A 66 -11.52 3.97 7.47
C ILE A 66 -10.61 5.16 7.77
N LEU A 67 -11.14 6.38 7.75
CA LEU A 67 -10.37 7.62 7.94
C LEU A 67 -10.32 8.10 9.40
N SER A 68 -10.92 7.39 10.34
CA SER A 68 -10.89 7.75 11.76
C SER A 68 -9.51 7.46 12.36
N SER A 69 -9.02 8.38 13.17
CA SER A 69 -7.71 8.25 13.84
C SER A 69 -7.74 7.24 14.99
N ASP A 70 -8.90 7.01 15.58
CA ASP A 70 -9.16 6.06 16.68
C ASP A 70 -9.61 4.68 16.18
N ARG A 71 -9.68 4.47 14.86
CA ARG A 71 -10.13 3.25 14.19
C ARG A 71 -9.50 1.98 14.77
N ASP A 72 -8.21 2.04 15.06
CA ASP A 72 -7.42 0.88 15.46
C ASP A 72 -7.43 0.62 16.98
N GLU A 73 -7.94 1.54 17.81
CA GLU A 73 -7.91 1.43 19.29
C GLU A 73 -8.65 0.19 19.81
N LYS A 74 -9.72 -0.22 19.13
CA LYS A 74 -10.59 -1.33 19.53
C LYS A 74 -10.34 -2.61 18.73
N LEU A 75 -9.39 -2.59 17.81
CA LEU A 75 -9.07 -3.74 16.97
C LEU A 75 -7.98 -4.59 17.62
N VAL A 76 -8.05 -5.90 17.40
CA VAL A 76 -7.03 -6.85 17.90
C VAL A 76 -5.67 -6.61 17.23
N LYS A 77 -5.68 -6.05 16.03
CA LYS A 77 -4.50 -5.64 15.25
C LYS A 77 -4.91 -4.48 14.33
N PRO A 78 -3.94 -3.70 13.83
CA PRO A 78 -4.24 -2.56 12.97
C PRO A 78 -5.10 -2.93 11.75
N TYR A 79 -5.97 -2.01 11.32
CA TYR A 79 -6.91 -2.26 10.22
C TYR A 79 -6.22 -2.73 8.93
N HIS A 80 -5.07 -2.12 8.60
CA HIS A 80 -4.30 -2.44 7.40
C HIS A 80 -3.79 -3.90 7.38
N GLU A 81 -3.67 -4.55 8.54
CA GLU A 81 -3.30 -5.95 8.63
C GLU A 81 -4.49 -6.91 8.60
N CYS A 82 -5.72 -6.41 8.75
CA CYS A 82 -6.88 -7.26 8.97
C CYS A 82 -7.34 -8.00 7.71
N GLY A 83 -7.36 -7.32 6.56
CA GLY A 83 -7.85 -7.84 5.28
C GLY A 83 -9.32 -8.31 5.28
N ASN A 84 -9.99 -8.31 4.12
CA ASN A 84 -11.35 -8.82 4.01
C ASN A 84 -11.40 -10.10 3.16
N PRO A 85 -11.54 -11.30 3.74
CA PRO A 85 -11.63 -12.54 2.97
C PRO A 85 -12.74 -12.55 1.91
N LYS A 86 -13.84 -11.82 2.14
CA LYS A 86 -14.94 -11.73 1.16
C LYS A 86 -14.48 -11.07 -0.15
N MET A 87 -13.51 -10.16 -0.11
CA MET A 87 -12.95 -9.47 -1.30
C MET A 87 -12.15 -10.40 -2.22
N TYR A 88 -11.82 -11.62 -1.77
CA TYR A 88 -10.99 -12.59 -2.50
C TYR A 88 -11.78 -13.81 -2.99
N THR A 89 -13.11 -13.77 -2.92
CA THR A 89 -13.93 -14.77 -3.62
C THR A 89 -13.80 -14.58 -5.13
N PRO A 90 -13.91 -15.65 -5.96
CA PRO A 90 -13.82 -15.52 -7.41
C PRO A 90 -14.80 -14.51 -8.01
N GLU A 91 -15.99 -14.38 -7.41
CA GLU A 91 -16.99 -13.39 -7.81
C GLU A 91 -16.52 -11.96 -7.52
N ASN A 92 -16.04 -11.69 -6.30
CA ASN A 92 -15.62 -10.34 -5.93
C ASN A 92 -14.31 -9.93 -6.61
N LEU A 93 -13.42 -10.86 -6.94
CA LEU A 93 -12.26 -10.58 -7.79
C LEU A 93 -12.69 -10.08 -9.18
N LYS A 94 -13.74 -10.66 -9.77
CA LYS A 94 -14.30 -10.17 -11.05
C LYS A 94 -14.93 -8.78 -10.89
N LYS A 95 -15.68 -8.54 -9.81
CA LYS A 95 -16.28 -7.23 -9.54
C LYS A 95 -15.20 -6.15 -9.36
N ARG A 96 -14.14 -6.44 -8.59
CA ARG A 96 -12.98 -5.56 -8.40
C ARG A 96 -12.28 -5.26 -9.73
N ALA A 97 -12.05 -6.27 -10.56
CA ALA A 97 -11.48 -6.06 -11.88
C ALA A 97 -12.34 -5.13 -12.75
N ALA A 98 -13.67 -5.28 -12.71
CA ALA A 98 -14.59 -4.41 -13.45
C ALA A 98 -14.61 -2.96 -12.92
N LEU A 99 -14.27 -2.72 -11.65
CA LEU A 99 -14.19 -1.35 -11.10
C LEU A 99 -13.06 -0.52 -11.72
N LYS A 100 -12.02 -1.16 -12.26
CA LYS A 100 -10.93 -0.45 -12.99
C LYS A 100 -11.44 0.31 -14.22
N GLU A 101 -12.53 -0.16 -14.81
CA GLU A 101 -13.16 0.45 -15.99
C GLU A 101 -14.40 1.27 -15.64
N ASN A 102 -14.71 1.43 -14.35
CA ASN A 102 -15.88 2.19 -13.91
C ASN A 102 -15.60 3.70 -14.06
N ASN A 103 -16.37 4.38 -14.92
CA ASN A 103 -16.20 5.81 -15.18
C ASN A 103 -16.23 6.68 -13.93
N ALA A 104 -17.10 6.38 -12.96
CA ALA A 104 -17.21 7.21 -11.76
C ALA A 104 -15.97 7.06 -10.85
N VAL A 105 -15.41 5.85 -10.76
CA VAL A 105 -14.13 5.59 -10.09
C VAL A 105 -12.99 6.27 -10.82
N LEU A 106 -12.93 6.14 -12.16
CA LEU A 106 -11.92 6.78 -13.00
C LEU A 106 -11.96 8.31 -12.91
N ASP A 107 -13.14 8.91 -12.79
CA ASP A 107 -13.29 10.35 -12.60
C ASP A 107 -12.71 10.79 -11.24
N SER A 108 -12.95 10.04 -10.16
CA SER A 108 -12.34 10.30 -8.84
C SER A 108 -10.81 10.12 -8.89
N ILE A 109 -10.31 9.07 -9.55
CA ILE A 109 -8.87 8.88 -9.76
C ILE A 109 -8.27 10.04 -10.56
N SER A 110 -8.93 10.48 -11.64
CA SER A 110 -8.48 11.59 -12.47
C SER A 110 -8.37 12.90 -11.68
N ARG A 111 -9.34 13.16 -10.79
CA ARG A 111 -9.23 14.28 -9.83
C ARG A 111 -8.03 14.09 -8.92
N PHE A 112 -7.85 12.89 -8.37
CA PHE A 112 -6.74 12.58 -7.46
C PHE A 112 -5.37 12.78 -8.13
N CYS A 113 -5.21 12.37 -9.41
CA CYS A 113 -3.98 12.54 -10.17
C CYS A 113 -3.51 14.00 -10.26
N ARG A 114 -4.39 14.99 -10.07
CA ARG A 114 -4.03 16.42 -10.08
C ARG A 114 -3.10 16.80 -8.92
N LEU A 115 -3.01 15.98 -7.87
CA LEU A 115 -2.05 16.14 -6.78
C LEU A 115 -0.60 15.80 -7.20
N PHE A 116 -0.40 15.25 -8.40
CA PHE A 116 0.90 14.84 -8.92
C PHE A 116 1.26 15.68 -10.16
N PRO A 117 1.72 16.93 -9.99
CA PRO A 117 2.23 17.72 -11.11
C PRO A 117 3.40 17.00 -11.78
N VAL A 118 3.43 17.09 -13.12
CA VAL A 118 4.54 16.59 -13.93
C VAL A 118 5.63 17.65 -14.09
N ASP A 119 6.85 17.20 -14.33
CA ASP A 119 7.97 18.04 -14.74
C ASP A 119 8.00 18.33 -16.26
N GLU A 120 9.06 18.97 -16.73
CA GLU A 120 9.27 19.34 -18.13
C GLU A 120 9.31 18.11 -19.07
N ASP A 121 9.72 16.95 -18.56
CA ASP A 121 9.79 15.69 -19.30
C ASP A 121 8.44 14.93 -19.29
N GLY A 122 7.40 15.51 -18.69
CA GLY A 122 6.09 14.89 -18.53
C GLY A 122 6.10 13.71 -17.56
N THR A 123 7.03 13.70 -16.61
CA THR A 123 7.14 12.65 -15.59
C THR A 123 6.79 13.20 -14.21
N ILE A 124 6.40 12.33 -13.28
CA ILE A 124 6.08 12.71 -11.90
C ILE A 124 7.36 12.61 -11.08
N PRO A 125 7.85 13.73 -10.51
CA PRO A 125 9.06 13.70 -9.72
C PRO A 125 8.90 12.84 -8.47
N LYS A 126 9.94 12.06 -8.12
CA LYS A 126 9.95 11.23 -6.90
C LYS A 126 9.57 12.01 -5.65
N VAL A 127 10.06 13.25 -5.52
CA VAL A 127 9.74 14.12 -4.38
C VAL A 127 8.25 14.46 -4.28
N VAL A 128 7.57 14.64 -5.42
CA VAL A 128 6.12 14.88 -5.46
C VAL A 128 5.38 13.62 -5.05
N TYR A 129 5.78 12.46 -5.59
CA TYR A 129 5.22 11.17 -5.22
C TYR A 129 5.34 10.89 -3.72
N LEU A 130 6.56 10.97 -3.18
CA LEU A 130 6.83 10.71 -1.76
C LEU A 130 6.10 11.67 -0.83
N LYS A 131 5.93 12.94 -1.21
CA LYS A 131 5.17 13.90 -0.41
C LYS A 131 3.70 13.51 -0.32
N THR A 132 3.07 13.14 -1.44
CA THR A 132 1.67 12.71 -1.47
C THR A 132 1.49 11.36 -0.77
N HIS A 133 2.42 10.42 -0.96
CA HIS A 133 2.45 9.14 -0.25
C HIS A 133 2.55 9.31 1.27
N ALA A 134 3.46 10.16 1.74
CA ALA A 134 3.58 10.48 3.17
C ALA A 134 2.28 11.06 3.75
N ALA A 135 1.59 11.93 3.00
CA ALA A 135 0.29 12.45 3.43
C ALA A 135 -0.79 11.35 3.52
N LEU A 136 -0.85 10.46 2.53
CA LEU A 136 -1.73 9.28 2.56
C LEU A 136 -1.44 8.39 3.77
N CYS A 137 -0.16 8.10 4.05
CA CYS A 137 0.27 7.32 5.21
C CYS A 137 -0.16 7.99 6.51
N LYS A 138 0.04 9.29 6.68
CA LYS A 138 -0.36 10.02 7.90
C LYS A 138 -1.86 9.99 8.13
N ILE A 139 -2.67 10.02 7.08
CA ILE A 139 -4.14 9.93 7.19
C ILE A 139 -4.57 8.51 7.59
N LEU A 140 -3.97 7.48 6.98
CA LEU A 140 -4.47 6.10 7.11
C LEU A 140 -3.78 5.28 8.21
N ARG A 141 -2.55 5.67 8.58
CA ARG A 141 -1.68 5.09 9.61
C ARG A 141 -1.05 6.23 10.43
N PRO A 142 -1.83 6.95 11.24
CA PRO A 142 -1.30 8.07 12.04
C PRO A 142 -0.25 7.66 13.08
N ASP A 143 -0.13 6.36 13.35
CA ASP A 143 0.82 5.72 14.25
C ASP A 143 2.17 5.37 13.61
N VAL A 144 2.31 5.53 12.29
CA VAL A 144 3.55 5.19 11.59
C VAL A 144 4.64 6.25 11.83
N GLU A 145 5.82 5.81 12.24
CA GLU A 145 6.97 6.68 12.46
C GLU A 145 7.51 7.24 11.14
N ASP A 146 8.07 8.46 11.17
CA ASP A 146 8.56 9.15 9.98
C ASP A 146 9.63 8.35 9.21
N GLU A 147 10.48 7.58 9.91
CA GLU A 147 11.51 6.75 9.28
C GLU A 147 10.91 5.54 8.55
N GLU A 148 9.93 4.87 9.15
CA GLU A 148 9.20 3.77 8.52
C GLU A 148 8.41 4.27 7.30
N MET A 149 7.77 5.44 7.43
CA MET A 149 7.04 6.07 6.33
C MET A 149 7.94 6.37 5.12
N ARG A 150 9.16 6.87 5.35
CA ARG A 150 10.14 7.08 4.27
C ARG A 150 10.51 5.77 3.60
N ALA A 151 10.82 4.74 4.39
CA ALA A 151 11.18 3.43 3.87
C ALA A 151 10.05 2.81 3.03
N LEU A 152 8.79 2.91 3.49
CA LEU A 152 7.62 2.46 2.74
C LEU A 152 7.44 3.23 1.43
N GLY A 153 7.60 4.55 1.46
CA GLY A 153 7.51 5.38 0.25
C GLY A 153 8.57 5.05 -0.79
N ASP A 154 9.81 4.77 -0.35
CA ASP A 154 10.90 4.33 -1.23
C ASP A 154 10.64 2.94 -1.82
N GLU A 155 10.17 1.99 -1.01
CA GLU A 155 9.83 0.64 -1.46
C GLU A 155 8.67 0.68 -2.49
N ASP A 156 7.65 1.49 -2.23
CA ASP A 156 6.51 1.64 -3.16
C ASP A 156 6.93 2.38 -4.43
N TRP A 157 7.80 3.39 -4.34
CA TRP A 157 8.36 4.05 -5.53
C TRP A 157 9.08 3.06 -6.45
N ASP A 158 9.92 2.20 -5.90
CA ASP A 158 10.65 1.22 -6.70
C ASP A 158 9.70 0.20 -7.34
N LYS A 159 8.65 -0.23 -6.63
CA LYS A 159 7.61 -1.11 -7.19
C LYS A 159 6.81 -0.44 -8.30
N ASP A 160 6.33 0.77 -8.07
CA ASP A 160 5.41 1.49 -8.96
C ASP A 160 6.10 2.02 -10.21
N THR A 161 7.40 2.31 -10.12
CA THR A 161 8.25 2.59 -11.29
C THR A 161 8.82 1.31 -11.92
N ASN A 162 8.50 0.13 -11.37
CA ASN A 162 9.05 -1.16 -11.79
C ASN A 162 10.59 -1.14 -11.89
N GLY A 163 11.23 -0.47 -10.93
CA GLY A 163 12.68 -0.29 -10.83
C GLY A 163 13.29 0.70 -11.84
N THR A 164 12.48 1.34 -12.70
CA THR A 164 12.99 2.28 -13.72
C THR A 164 13.30 3.66 -13.16
N GLY A 165 12.72 4.00 -12.00
CA GLY A 165 12.81 5.35 -11.43
C GLY A 165 12.05 6.41 -12.22
N VAL A 166 11.21 6.01 -13.19
CA VAL A 166 10.38 6.91 -13.99
C VAL A 166 8.92 6.60 -13.73
N LEU A 167 8.16 7.62 -13.33
CA LEU A 167 6.73 7.53 -13.12
C LEU A 167 6.01 8.47 -14.09
N ARG A 168 5.07 7.95 -14.87
CA ARG A 168 4.25 8.72 -15.82
C ARG A 168 2.79 8.78 -15.37
N PRO A 169 2.03 9.82 -15.77
CA PRO A 169 0.63 9.99 -15.38
C PRO A 169 -0.26 8.78 -15.68
N GLU A 170 0.01 8.04 -16.76
CA GLU A 170 -0.78 6.86 -17.14
C GLU A 170 -0.66 5.74 -16.11
N GLN A 171 0.48 5.64 -15.41
CA GLN A 171 0.71 4.63 -14.38
C GLN A 171 -0.06 4.95 -13.08
N LEU A 172 -0.33 6.23 -12.81
CA LEU A 172 -1.02 6.64 -11.57
C LEU A 172 -2.41 6.04 -11.45
N VAL A 173 -3.09 5.78 -12.57
CA VAL A 173 -4.44 5.24 -12.53
C VAL A 173 -4.46 3.87 -11.84
N ASP A 174 -3.57 2.98 -12.27
CA ASP A 174 -3.45 1.65 -11.66
C ASP A 174 -2.90 1.72 -10.23
N ILE A 175 -1.92 2.61 -9.98
CA ILE A 175 -1.32 2.78 -8.64
C ILE A 175 -2.38 3.22 -7.63
N LEU A 176 -3.13 4.28 -7.94
CA LEU A 176 -4.16 4.82 -7.05
C LEU A 176 -5.32 3.84 -6.88
N PHE A 177 -5.73 3.13 -7.95
CA PHE A 177 -6.73 2.09 -7.84
C PHE A 177 -6.28 0.98 -6.88
N ASN A 178 -5.09 0.42 -7.10
CA ASN A 178 -4.55 -0.66 -6.29
C ASN A 178 -4.38 -0.21 -4.82
N PHE A 179 -3.96 1.03 -4.60
CA PHE A 179 -3.86 1.62 -3.27
C PHE A 179 -5.22 1.62 -2.54
N VAL A 180 -6.25 2.17 -3.17
CA VAL A 180 -7.60 2.27 -2.58
C VAL A 180 -8.23 0.89 -2.36
N ASP A 181 -8.00 -0.04 -3.28
CA ASP A 181 -8.47 -1.43 -3.22
C ASP A 181 -7.89 -2.22 -2.02
N ILE A 182 -6.72 -1.83 -1.50
CA ILE A 182 -6.16 -2.40 -0.25
C ILE A 182 -7.04 -2.03 0.96
N TRP A 183 -7.61 -0.83 0.97
CA TRP A 183 -8.36 -0.29 2.10
C TRP A 183 -9.87 -0.54 2.01
N ALA A 184 -10.41 -0.66 0.79
CA ALA A 184 -11.81 -0.94 0.54
C ALA A 184 -12.31 -2.24 1.21
N GLN A 185 -13.58 -2.26 1.61
CA GLN A 185 -14.23 -3.40 2.26
C GLN A 185 -15.26 -4.10 1.39
N THR A 186 -15.69 -3.44 0.32
CA THR A 186 -16.71 -3.94 -0.60
C THR A 186 -16.23 -3.79 -2.04
N THR A 187 -17.03 -4.32 -2.96
CA THR A 187 -16.81 -4.12 -4.40
C THR A 187 -17.76 -3.05 -4.95
N ASP A 188 -18.22 -2.11 -4.11
CA ASP A 188 -19.08 -1.01 -4.50
C ASP A 188 -18.23 0.16 -5.02
N ALA A 189 -18.57 0.67 -6.21
CA ALA A 189 -17.90 1.84 -6.79
C ALA A 189 -17.99 3.07 -5.88
N THR A 190 -19.10 3.21 -5.15
CA THR A 190 -19.36 4.34 -4.24
C THR A 190 -18.31 4.41 -3.13
N GLU A 191 -17.92 3.27 -2.56
CA GLU A 191 -16.90 3.22 -1.52
C GLU A 191 -15.55 3.72 -2.03
N TYR A 192 -15.16 3.30 -3.25
CA TYR A 192 -13.91 3.71 -3.88
C TYR A 192 -13.90 5.20 -4.16
N MET A 193 -14.99 5.72 -4.74
CA MET A 193 -15.15 7.15 -5.03
C MET A 193 -15.05 7.98 -3.75
N MET A 194 -15.83 7.60 -2.72
CA MET A 194 -15.83 8.30 -1.44
C MET A 194 -14.45 8.27 -0.77
N LEU A 195 -13.75 7.14 -0.80
CA LEU A 195 -12.41 7.04 -0.23
C LEU A 195 -11.40 7.90 -1.00
N LEU A 196 -11.41 7.84 -2.34
CA LEU A 196 -10.57 8.68 -3.19
C LEU A 196 -10.81 10.17 -2.96
N ASP A 197 -12.07 10.61 -3.05
CA ASP A 197 -12.42 12.03 -2.94
C ASP A 197 -12.16 12.55 -1.52
N SER A 198 -12.36 11.73 -0.48
CA SER A 198 -12.06 12.12 0.91
C SER A 198 -10.56 12.25 1.16
N LEU A 199 -9.76 11.30 0.66
CA LEU A 199 -8.29 11.37 0.74
C LEU A 199 -7.77 12.57 -0.05
N HIS A 200 -8.28 12.79 -1.26
CA HIS A 200 -7.94 13.96 -2.07
C HIS A 200 -8.22 15.26 -1.31
N GLY A 201 -9.43 15.41 -0.75
CA GLY A 201 -9.81 16.60 0.01
C GLY A 201 -8.89 16.85 1.20
N LYS A 202 -8.56 15.82 1.98
CA LYS A 202 -7.64 15.93 3.12
C LYS A 202 -6.21 16.33 2.72
N ILE A 203 -5.75 15.95 1.53
CA ILE A 203 -4.40 16.27 1.05
C ILE A 203 -4.37 17.64 0.37
N ALA A 204 -5.38 17.97 -0.42
CA ALA A 204 -5.50 19.24 -1.13
C ALA A 204 -5.71 20.41 -0.16
N ASP A 205 -6.53 20.20 0.89
CA ASP A 205 -6.92 21.21 1.86
C ASP A 205 -6.60 20.75 3.30
N PRO A 206 -5.33 20.78 3.73
CA PRO A 206 -4.85 20.23 5.00
C PRO A 206 -5.34 20.99 6.27
N VAL A 207 -6.29 21.91 6.13
CA VAL A 207 -6.82 22.78 7.19
C VAL A 207 -8.25 22.37 7.62
N SER A 208 -8.79 21.28 7.05
CA SER A 208 -10.16 20.78 7.34
C SER A 208 -10.21 19.69 8.41
#